data_AF-A0A496QM05-F1
#
_entry.id   AF-A0A496QM05-F1
#
_cell.length_a   1.000
_cell.length_b   1.000
_cell.length_c   1.000
_cell.angle_alpha   90.00
_cell.angle_beta   90.00
_cell.angle_gamma   90.00
#
_symmetry.space_group_name_H-M   'P 1'
#
loop_
_entity.id
_entity.type
_entity.pdbx_description
1 polymer ?
#
loop_
_entity_poly.entity_id
_entity_poly.type
_entity_poly.pdbx_seq_one_letter_code
_entity_poly.pdbx_strand_id
1 'polypeptide(L)'
;LSGNTLDGIESLKKEKLLPTEVCHGLIEDYLYLRRIEHFLQIFENLKTHTLPTGDKELEALSRRIEGPDISPQDFLKKINETRERVKKYFDRWLY
;
A
#
# COMPACT_ATOMS: atom_id res chain seq x y z
N LEU A 1 -16.37 12.97 -7.40
CA LEU A 1 -15.06 13.44 -6.90
C LEU A 1 -14.33 12.25 -6.28
N SER A 2 -13.36 11.65 -6.95
CA SER A 2 -12.38 10.82 -6.23
C SER A 2 -11.34 11.77 -5.65
N GLY A 3 -11.72 12.57 -4.64
CA GLY A 3 -10.82 13.42 -3.84
C GLY A 3 -9.94 12.53 -2.98
N ASN A 4 -9.12 11.74 -3.68
CA ASN A 4 -8.42 10.60 -3.16
C ASN A 4 -7.03 11.05 -2.72
N THR A 5 -6.42 10.32 -1.79
CA THR A 5 -5.11 10.60 -1.20
C THR A 5 -4.02 11.08 -2.18
N LEU A 6 -4.06 10.66 -3.46
CA LEU A 6 -3.16 11.12 -4.50
C LEU A 6 -3.29 12.62 -4.82
N ASP A 7 -4.50 13.18 -4.89
CA ASP A 7 -4.74 14.61 -5.14
C ASP A 7 -4.19 15.47 -3.99
N GLY A 8 -4.26 14.91 -2.77
CA GLY A 8 -3.64 15.50 -1.57
C GLY A 8 -2.12 15.51 -1.68
N ILE A 9 -1.50 14.40 -2.06
CA ILE A 9 -0.04 14.30 -2.23
C ILE A 9 0.45 15.23 -3.35
N GLU A 10 -0.25 15.31 -4.47
CA GLU A 10 0.05 16.24 -5.57
C GLU A 10 -0.10 17.71 -5.14
N SER A 11 -1.09 18.03 -4.32
CA SER A 11 -1.23 19.37 -3.73
C SER A 11 -0.05 19.71 -2.81
N LEU A 12 0.36 18.79 -1.94
CA LEU A 12 1.52 18.97 -1.06
C LEU A 12 2.83 19.18 -1.85
N LYS A 13 2.97 18.49 -2.98
CA LYS A 13 4.08 18.66 -3.93
C LYS A 13 4.07 20.05 -4.57
N LYS A 14 2.90 20.51 -5.05
CA LYS A 14 2.73 21.82 -5.71
C LYS A 14 3.05 22.97 -4.77
N GLU A 15 2.62 22.87 -3.52
CA GLU A 15 2.91 23.86 -2.47
C GLU A 15 4.33 23.75 -1.90
N LYS A 16 5.16 22.81 -2.43
CA LYS A 16 6.54 22.55 -1.99
C LYS A 16 6.66 22.21 -0.49
N LEU A 17 5.59 21.68 0.10
CA LEU A 17 5.56 21.25 1.50
C LEU A 17 6.29 19.92 1.71
N LEU A 18 6.40 19.13 0.64
CA LEU A 18 7.16 17.88 0.61
C LEU A 18 8.14 17.88 -0.58
N PRO A 19 9.34 17.29 -0.42
CA PRO A 19 10.23 17.01 -1.54
C PRO A 19 9.54 16.12 -2.60
N THR A 20 9.86 16.34 -3.87
CA THR A 20 9.27 15.59 -4.99
C THR A 20 9.51 14.08 -4.85
N GLU A 21 10.68 13.71 -4.35
CA GLU A 21 11.11 12.34 -4.12
C GLU A 21 10.24 11.66 -3.05
N VAL A 22 9.89 12.41 -1.99
CA VAL A 22 8.99 11.94 -0.93
C VAL A 22 7.57 11.75 -1.46
N CYS A 23 7.08 12.70 -2.27
CA CYS A 23 5.77 12.58 -2.90
C CYS A 23 5.68 11.36 -3.83
N HIS A 24 6.71 11.12 -4.66
CA HIS A 24 6.74 9.95 -5.53
C HIS A 24 6.72 8.65 -4.72
N GLY A 25 7.55 8.54 -3.67
CA GLY A 25 7.55 7.36 -2.80
C GLY A 25 6.19 7.13 -2.12
N LEU A 26 5.53 8.20 -1.65
CA LEU A 26 4.19 8.11 -1.06
C LEU A 26 3.12 7.64 -2.05
N ILE A 27 3.19 8.11 -3.30
CA ILE A 27 2.27 7.70 -4.36
C ILE A 27 2.46 6.20 -4.66
N GLU A 28 3.71 5.74 -4.81
CA GLU A 28 4.02 4.33 -5.06
C GLU A 28 3.54 3.43 -3.92
N ASP A 29 3.85 3.80 -2.67
CA ASP A 29 3.45 3.05 -1.48
C ASP A 29 1.92 2.98 -1.35
N TYR A 30 1.23 4.10 -1.58
CA TYR A 30 -0.23 4.16 -1.55
C TYR A 30 -0.87 3.30 -2.64
N LEU A 31 -0.39 3.40 -3.89
CA LEU A 31 -0.91 2.60 -5.00
C LEU A 31 -0.71 1.10 -4.77
N TYR A 32 0.44 0.72 -4.19
CA TYR A 32 0.72 -0.65 -3.80
C TYR A 32 -0.29 -1.18 -2.77
N LEU A 33 -0.48 -0.44 -1.67
CA LEU A 33 -1.45 -0.82 -0.64
C LEU A 33 -2.89 -0.86 -1.16
N ARG A 34 -3.26 0.09 -2.03
CA ARG A 34 -4.58 0.14 -2.66
C ARG A 34 -4.82 -1.06 -3.58
N ARG A 35 -3.79 -1.52 -4.32
CA ARG A 35 -3.88 -2.74 -5.14
C ARG A 35 -4.14 -3.97 -4.28
N ILE A 36 -3.45 -4.10 -3.14
CA ILE A 36 -3.66 -5.20 -2.19
C ILE A 36 -5.09 -5.13 -1.63
N GLU A 37 -5.52 -3.96 -1.17
CA GLU A 37 -6.88 -3.75 -0.63
C GLU A 37 -7.96 -4.15 -1.65
N HIS A 38 -7.84 -3.69 -2.90
CA HIS A 38 -8.79 -4.05 -3.95
C HIS A 38 -8.81 -5.55 -4.23
N PHE A 39 -7.66 -6.20 -4.20
CA PHE A 39 -7.62 -7.64 -4.36
C PHE A 39 -8.30 -8.37 -3.20
N LEU A 40 -8.04 -7.96 -1.96
CA LEU A 40 -8.71 -8.51 -0.78
C LEU A 40 -10.23 -8.30 -0.85
N GLN A 41 -10.69 -7.12 -1.28
CA GLN A 41 -12.12 -6.84 -1.49
C GLN A 41 -12.77 -7.79 -2.50
N ILE A 42 -12.09 -8.10 -3.60
CA ILE A 42 -12.58 -9.03 -4.63
C ILE A 42 -12.56 -10.47 -4.11
N PHE A 43 -11.49 -10.85 -3.39
CA PHE A 43 -11.29 -12.20 -2.90
C PHE A 43 -12.29 -12.58 -1.81
N GLU A 44 -12.65 -11.63 -0.94
CA GLU A 44 -13.37 -11.99 0.27
C GLU A 44 -14.88 -12.05 0.15
N ASN A 45 -15.54 -11.37 -0.80
CA ASN A 45 -17.02 -11.31 -0.95
C ASN A 45 -17.85 -11.04 0.34
N LEU A 46 -17.19 -10.84 1.50
CA LEU A 46 -17.70 -10.79 2.87
C LEU A 46 -16.74 -9.95 3.74
N LYS A 47 -16.74 -8.63 3.52
CA LYS A 47 -16.40 -7.56 4.50
C LYS A 47 -15.29 -7.81 5.57
N THR A 48 -14.15 -8.45 5.30
CA THR A 48 -12.99 -8.36 6.21
C THR A 48 -11.79 -7.66 5.55
N HIS A 49 -11.43 -6.45 6.03
CA HIS A 49 -10.28 -5.68 5.52
C HIS A 49 -8.94 -6.20 6.08
N THR A 50 -8.80 -7.52 6.24
CA THR A 50 -7.67 -8.16 6.89
C THR A 50 -6.92 -9.04 5.91
N LEU A 51 -5.61 -9.21 6.12
CA LEU A 51 -4.85 -10.18 5.34
C LEU A 51 -5.34 -11.59 5.66
N PRO A 52 -5.41 -12.48 4.67
CA PRO A 52 -5.79 -13.86 4.91
C PRO A 52 -4.80 -14.51 5.88
N THR A 53 -5.33 -15.26 6.84
CA THR A 53 -4.53 -16.01 7.82
C THR A 53 -4.20 -17.43 7.37
N GLY A 54 -4.81 -17.89 6.27
CA GLY A 54 -4.54 -19.21 5.70
C GLY A 54 -3.36 -19.18 4.71
N ASP A 55 -2.50 -20.18 4.80
CA ASP A 55 -1.25 -20.25 4.02
C ASP A 55 -1.51 -20.28 2.50
N LYS A 56 -2.57 -20.98 2.06
CA LYS A 56 -2.90 -21.12 0.63
C LYS A 56 -3.45 -19.82 0.05
N GLU A 57 -4.28 -19.12 0.80
CA GLU A 57 -4.84 -17.84 0.43
C GLU A 57 -3.75 -16.77 0.38
N LEU A 58 -2.85 -16.77 1.35
CA LEU A 58 -1.70 -15.87 1.36
C LEU A 58 -0.73 -16.14 0.20
N GLU A 59 -0.49 -17.40 -0.14
CA GLU A 59 0.32 -17.77 -1.32
C GLU A 59 -0.35 -17.36 -2.63
N ALA A 60 -1.66 -17.55 -2.77
CA ALA A 60 -2.39 -17.10 -3.95
C ALA A 60 -2.34 -15.57 -4.09
N LEU A 61 -2.51 -14.85 -2.98
CA LEU A 61 -2.40 -13.39 -2.91
C LEU A 61 -0.99 -12.90 -3.27
N SER A 62 0.06 -13.48 -2.67
CA SER A 62 1.44 -13.07 -2.92
C SER A 62 1.81 -13.25 -4.40
N ARG A 63 1.47 -14.41 -4.97
CA ARG A 63 1.70 -14.70 -6.39
C ARG A 63 0.96 -13.76 -7.32
N ARG A 64 -0.24 -13.32 -6.94
CA ARG A 64 -1.08 -12.45 -7.75
C ARG A 64 -0.62 -10.99 -7.75
N ILE A 65 -0.07 -10.51 -6.64
CA ILE A 65 0.39 -9.13 -6.50
C ILE A 65 1.83 -8.96 -6.98
N GLU A 66 2.71 -9.91 -6.68
CA GLU A 66 4.16 -9.80 -6.89
C GLU A 66 4.70 -10.72 -7.98
N GLY A 67 3.98 -11.80 -8.29
CA GLY A 67 4.43 -12.82 -9.24
C GLY A 67 4.87 -14.13 -8.55
N PRO A 68 5.17 -15.17 -9.35
CA PRO A 68 5.35 -16.54 -8.87
C PRO A 68 6.56 -16.77 -7.96
N ASP A 69 7.55 -15.87 -8.00
CA ASP A 69 8.86 -16.07 -7.34
C ASP A 69 8.90 -15.58 -5.89
N ILE A 70 7.86 -14.88 -5.40
CA ILE A 70 7.87 -14.35 -4.04
C ILE A 70 7.37 -15.39 -3.02
N SER A 71 8.07 -15.51 -1.89
CA SER A 71 7.55 -16.27 -0.76
C SER A 71 6.41 -15.48 -0.07
N PRO A 72 5.40 -16.17 0.50
CA PRO A 72 4.37 -15.51 1.31
C PRO A 72 4.94 -14.65 2.45
N GLN A 73 6.06 -15.07 3.03
CA GLN A 73 6.73 -14.36 4.13
C GLN A 73 7.40 -13.07 3.64
N ASP A 74 8.08 -13.10 2.50
CA ASP A 74 8.69 -11.91 1.91
C ASP A 74 7.63 -10.90 1.47
N PHE A 75 6.49 -11.39 0.97
CA PHE A 75 5.34 -10.55 0.66
C PHE A 75 4.80 -9.83 1.90
N LEU A 76 4.57 -10.55 3.00
CA LEU A 76 4.13 -9.95 4.26
C LEU A 76 5.15 -8.92 4.79
N LYS A 77 6.43 -9.25 4.71
CA LYS A 77 7.51 -8.34 5.10
C LYS A 77 7.46 -7.04 4.28
N LYS A 78 7.31 -7.14 2.95
CA LYS A 78 7.19 -5.98 2.05
C LYS A 78 5.96 -5.12 2.35
N ILE A 79 4.83 -5.73 2.70
CA ILE A 79 3.64 -4.98 3.15
C ILE A 79 3.94 -4.20 4.42
N ASN A 80 4.56 -4.85 5.41
CA ASN A 80 4.89 -4.21 6.68
C ASN A 80 5.89 -3.06 6.49
N GLU A 81 6.95 -3.28 5.71
CA GLU A 81 7.91 -2.22 5.36
C GLU A 81 7.24 -1.04 4.65
N THR A 82 6.32 -1.31 3.73
CA THR A 82 5.56 -0.26 3.04
C THR A 82 4.69 0.53 4.02
N ARG A 83 3.98 -0.14 4.92
CA ARG A 83 3.18 0.51 5.97
C ARG A 83 4.05 1.37 6.90
N GLU A 84 5.22 0.87 7.29
CA GLU A 84 6.17 1.62 8.12
C GLU A 84 6.72 2.85 7.41
N ARG A 85 7.05 2.77 6.11
CA ARG A 85 7.48 3.93 5.32
C ARG A 85 6.40 5.00 5.30
N VAL A 86 5.16 4.62 4.97
CA VAL A 86 4.02 5.55 4.96
C VAL A 86 3.84 6.22 6.31
N LYS A 87 3.90 5.44 7.41
CA LYS A 87 3.81 5.98 8.77
C LYS A 87 4.94 6.98 9.06
N LYS A 88 6.19 6.64 8.72
CA LYS A 88 7.35 7.53 8.92
C LYS A 88 7.22 8.84 8.14
N TYR A 89 6.67 8.82 6.93
CA TYR A 89 6.41 10.04 6.17
C TYR A 89 5.36 10.91 6.86
N PHE A 90 4.29 10.30 7.39
CA PHE A 90 3.26 11.02 8.13
C PHE A 90 3.82 11.67 9.40
N ASP A 91 4.55 10.89 10.22
CA ASP A 91 5.14 11.36 11.48
C ASP A 91 6.18 12.47 11.27
N ARG A 92 6.88 12.50 10.13
CA ARG A 92 7.97 13.46 9.87
C ARG A 92 7.50 14.79 9.29
N TRP A 93 6.36 14.81 8.59
CA TRP A 93 5.98 15.97 7.76
C TRP A 93 4.57 16.50 8.04
N LEU A 94 3.72 15.74 8.74
CA LEU A 94 2.32 16.13 9.02
C LEU A 94 2.02 16.27 10.52
N TYR A 95 3.05 16.18 11.36
CA TYR A 95 3.02 16.42 12.81
C TYR A 95 4.14 17.37 13.24
#